data_AF-A0A528A498-F1
#
_entry.id   AF-A0A528A498-F1
#
_cell.length_a   1.000
_cell.length_b   1.000
_cell.length_c   1.000
_cell.angle_alpha   90.00
_cell.angle_beta   90.00
_cell.angle_gamma   90.00
#
_symmetry.space_group_name_H-M   'P 1'
#
loop_
_entity.id
_entity.type
_entity.pdbx_description
1 polymer ?
#
loop_
_entity_poly.entity_id
_entity_poly.type
_entity_poly.pdbx_seq_one_letter_code
_entity_poly.pdbx_strand_id
1 'polypeptide(L)'
;MDSFEINKLIGGLLGTVFVVFSVGIISDALFASPAPEKPGYAIEATEEPAEGGPAAPAAEAKPIADLLANANVEAGASVFKKCQACHTGEKGGPNKVGPDLWDIVDRPIAAHGGFAYSAGLKE
;
A
#
# COMPACT_ATOMS: atom_id res chain seq x y z
N MET A 1 -36.87 15.83 -36.76
CA MET A 1 -37.07 14.78 -35.74
C MET A 1 -38.38 15.08 -35.03
N ASP A 2 -39.28 14.12 -34.92
CA ASP A 2 -40.48 14.28 -34.11
C ASP A 2 -40.15 14.16 -32.61
N SER A 3 -41.09 14.58 -31.76
CA SER A 3 -40.91 14.57 -30.30
C SER A 3 -40.74 13.16 -29.75
N PHE A 4 -41.25 12.13 -30.43
CA PHE A 4 -41.16 10.75 -29.99
C PHE A 4 -39.73 10.22 -30.13
N GLU A 5 -39.09 10.46 -31.28
CA GLU A 5 -37.69 10.09 -31.52
C GLU A 5 -36.71 10.88 -30.62
N ILE A 6 -36.97 12.17 -30.38
CA ILE A 6 -36.15 12.97 -29.45
C ILE A 6 -36.27 12.45 -28.01
N ASN A 7 -37.49 12.16 -27.54
CA ASN A 7 -37.70 11.70 -26.16
C ASN A 7 -37.08 10.31 -25.92
N LYS A 8 -37.10 9.45 -26.93
CA LYS A 8 -36.46 8.13 -26.90
C LYS A 8 -34.93 8.24 -26.85
N LEU A 9 -34.32 9.13 -27.64
CA LEU A 9 -32.88 9.38 -27.62
C LEU A 9 -32.43 9.96 -26.27
N ILE A 10 -33.16 10.95 -25.74
CA ILE A 10 -32.89 11.54 -24.43
C ILE A 10 -33.05 10.49 -23.32
N GLY A 11 -34.12 9.68 -23.37
CA GLY A 11 -34.34 8.60 -22.41
C GLY A 11 -33.24 7.55 -22.44
N GLY A 12 -32.76 7.16 -23.62
CA GLY A 12 -31.64 6.24 -23.77
C GLY A 12 -30.33 6.80 -23.22
N LEU A 13 -30.04 8.07 -23.50
CA LEU A 13 -28.86 8.75 -22.98
C LEU A 13 -28.90 8.86 -21.44
N LEU A 14 -29.99 9.38 -20.89
CA LEU A 14 -30.16 9.57 -19.45
C LEU A 14 -30.18 8.23 -18.70
N GLY A 15 -30.84 7.22 -19.25
CA GLY A 15 -30.83 5.87 -18.68
C GLY A 15 -29.44 5.26 -18.63
N THR A 16 -28.65 5.43 -19.71
CA THR A 16 -27.25 4.94 -19.74
C THR A 16 -26.39 5.65 -18.71
N VAL A 17 -26.50 6.98 -18.62
CA VAL A 17 -25.76 7.78 -17.61
C VAL A 17 -26.15 7.35 -16.20
N PHE A 18 -27.45 7.16 -15.93
CA PHE A 18 -27.95 6.73 -14.62
C PHE A 18 -27.38 5.37 -14.21
N VAL A 19 -27.34 4.39 -15.12
CA VAL A 19 -26.80 3.06 -14.84
C VAL A 19 -25.30 3.14 -14.55
N VAL A 20 -24.53 3.87 -15.37
CA VAL A 20 -23.07 4.01 -15.17
C VAL A 20 -22.76 4.69 -13.84
N PHE A 21 -23.44 5.79 -13.50
CA PHE A 21 -23.26 6.47 -12.21
C PHE A 21 -23.64 5.57 -11.04
N SER A 22 -24.76 4.85 -11.14
CA SER A 22 -25.22 3.95 -10.06
C SER A 22 -24.22 2.83 -9.80
N VAL A 23 -23.70 2.19 -10.85
CA VAL A 23 -22.66 1.16 -10.73
C VAL A 23 -21.39 1.74 -10.12
N GLY A 24 -20.97 2.94 -10.52
CA GLY A 24 -19.81 3.63 -9.95
C GLY A 24 -19.96 3.91 -8.46
N ILE A 25 -21.08 4.49 -8.04
CA ILE A 25 -21.37 4.82 -6.63
C ILE A 25 -21.43 3.54 -5.77
N ILE A 26 -22.10 2.49 -6.26
CA ILE A 26 -22.17 1.21 -5.55
C ILE A 26 -20.78 0.59 -5.44
N SER A 27 -19.98 0.64 -6.50
CA SER A 27 -18.61 0.13 -6.46
C SER A 27 -17.76 0.88 -5.44
N ASP A 28 -17.83 2.22 -5.42
CA ASP A 28 -17.08 3.04 -4.47
C ASP A 28 -17.52 2.76 -3.02
N ALA A 29 -18.83 2.61 -2.78
CA ALA A 29 -19.34 2.24 -1.47
C ALA A 29 -18.92 0.83 -1.01
N LEU A 30 -18.90 -0.14 -1.93
CA LEU A 30 -18.51 -1.53 -1.62
C LEU A 30 -17.00 -1.68 -1.43
N PHE A 31 -16.19 -0.92 -2.16
CA PHE A 31 -14.73 -1.00 -2.13
C PHE A 31 -14.06 0.15 -1.36
N ALA A 32 -14.85 0.93 -0.61
CA ALA A 32 -14.36 1.99 0.25
C ALA A 32 -13.32 1.43 1.23
N SER A 33 -12.07 1.88 1.07
CA SER A 33 -10.95 1.50 1.91
C SER A 33 -10.59 2.68 2.81
N PRO A 34 -11.27 2.85 3.97
CA PRO A 34 -10.92 3.91 4.89
C PRO A 34 -9.50 3.70 5.41
N ALA A 35 -8.75 4.80 5.58
CA ALA A 35 -7.49 4.75 6.28
C ALA A 35 -7.75 4.14 7.68
N PRO A 36 -7.00 3.11 8.09
CA PRO A 36 -7.25 2.45 9.36
C PRO A 36 -6.97 3.43 10.51
N GLU A 37 -7.96 3.65 11.37
CA GLU A 37 -7.81 4.52 12.56
C GLU A 37 -6.72 4.03 13.51
N LYS A 38 -6.34 2.75 13.42
CA LYS A 38 -5.26 2.14 14.18
C LYS A 38 -4.36 1.35 13.22
N PRO A 39 -3.05 1.65 13.13
CA PRO A 39 -2.13 0.85 12.34
C PRO A 39 -2.15 -0.61 12.82
N GLY A 40 -2.17 -1.56 11.89
CA GLY A 40 -2.38 -3.00 12.14
C GLY A 40 -1.27 -3.72 12.92
N TYR A 41 -0.35 -2.99 13.54
CA TYR A 41 0.63 -3.51 14.48
C TYR A 41 0.90 -2.47 15.57
N ALA A 42 0.46 -2.72 16.79
CA ALA A 42 0.93 -2.02 17.97
C ALA A 42 2.33 -2.51 18.27
N ILE A 43 3.31 -1.61 18.31
CA ILE A 43 4.64 -1.92 18.81
C ILE A 43 4.49 -1.98 20.33
N GLU A 44 4.28 -3.19 20.87
CA GLU A 44 4.28 -3.41 22.32
C GLU A 44 5.71 -3.26 22.86
N ALA A 45 6.08 -2.02 23.21
CA ALA A 45 6.95 -1.81 24.36
C ALA A 45 6.01 -1.72 25.57
N THR A 46 6.00 -2.78 26.38
CA THR A 46 5.35 -2.86 27.70
C THR A 46 5.44 -1.53 28.46
N GLU A 47 4.30 -0.88 28.67
CA GLU A 47 3.74 -0.44 29.96
C GLU A 47 2.46 0.39 29.75
N GLU A 48 1.30 -0.15 30.14
CA GLU A 48 0.06 0.59 30.41
C GLU A 48 0.06 1.12 31.87
N PRO A 49 -0.81 2.09 32.28
CA PRO A 49 -1.78 2.89 31.51
C PRO A 49 -1.75 4.41 31.75
N ALA A 50 -2.35 5.12 30.79
CA ALA A 50 -3.10 6.38 30.89
C ALA A 50 -2.44 7.63 31.48
N GLU A 51 -2.20 8.64 30.63
CA GLU A 51 -2.94 9.90 30.70
C GLU A 51 -2.74 10.73 29.42
N GLY A 52 -3.81 11.38 28.98
CA GLY A 52 -3.77 12.32 27.86
C GLY A 52 -2.86 13.49 28.20
N GLY A 53 -1.76 13.62 27.46
CA GLY A 53 -0.82 14.72 27.55
C GLY A 53 -0.13 14.92 26.21
N PRO A 54 0.29 16.16 25.89
CA PRO A 54 0.85 16.49 24.58
C PRO A 54 2.04 15.59 24.26
N ALA A 55 2.17 15.23 22.98
CA ALA A 55 3.25 14.42 22.44
C ALA A 55 4.57 14.76 23.14
N ALA A 56 5.11 13.79 23.89
CA ALA A 56 6.48 13.89 24.35
C ALA A 56 7.37 14.08 23.11
N PRO A 57 8.35 14.99 23.16
CA PRO A 57 9.23 15.25 22.02
C PRO A 57 9.80 13.92 21.54
N ALA A 58 9.71 13.70 20.23
CA ALA A 58 10.34 12.57 19.57
C ALA A 58 11.73 12.39 20.17
N ALA A 59 11.98 11.23 20.78
CA ALA A 59 13.34 10.85 21.13
C ALA A 59 14.17 11.07 19.86
N GLU A 60 15.20 11.91 19.96
CA GLU A 60 16.00 12.36 18.83
C GLU A 60 16.26 11.16 17.92
N ALA A 61 15.74 11.23 16.69
CA ALA A 61 15.90 10.18 15.72
C ALA A 61 17.41 10.01 15.48
N LYS A 62 18.01 9.02 16.15
CA LYS A 62 19.41 8.67 15.92
C LYS A 62 19.54 8.46 14.41
N PRO A 63 20.55 9.05 13.76
CA PRO A 63 20.80 8.84 12.35
C PRO A 63 20.74 7.35 12.02
N ILE A 64 20.05 6.98 10.93
CA ILE A 64 19.97 5.58 10.47
C ILE A 64 21.38 4.97 10.33
N ALA A 65 22.37 5.79 9.98
CA ALA A 65 23.77 5.39 9.94
C ALA A 65 24.28 4.80 11.27
N ASP A 66 23.92 5.39 12.41
CA ASP A 66 24.33 4.93 13.74
C ASP A 66 23.61 3.64 14.15
N LEU A 67 22.37 3.48 13.71
CA LEU A 67 21.60 2.25 13.92
C LEU A 67 22.14 1.12 13.04
N LEU A 68 22.50 1.40 11.79
CA LEU A 68 23.04 0.42 10.86
C LEU A 68 24.44 -0.04 11.27
N ALA A 69 25.26 0.84 11.85
CA ALA A 69 26.58 0.49 12.37
C ALA A 69 26.52 -0.59 13.48
N ASN A 70 25.41 -0.66 14.21
CA ASN A 70 25.18 -1.65 15.27
C ASN A 70 24.19 -2.75 14.84
N ALA A 71 23.87 -2.87 13.55
CA ALA A 71 22.93 -3.85 13.06
C ALA A 71 23.49 -5.28 13.13
N ASN A 72 22.61 -6.25 13.36
CA ASN A 72 22.94 -7.67 13.38
C ASN A 72 22.26 -8.41 12.21
N VAL A 73 23.04 -9.19 11.46
CA VAL A 73 22.58 -9.88 10.24
C VAL A 73 21.65 -11.04 10.58
N GLU A 74 21.91 -11.79 11.66
CA GLU A 74 21.10 -12.93 12.09
C GLU A 74 19.71 -12.51 12.57
N ALA A 75 19.62 -11.37 13.26
CA ALA A 75 18.38 -10.72 13.64
C ALA A 75 17.64 -10.25 12.39
N GLY A 76 18.33 -9.66 11.41
CA GLY A 76 17.78 -9.29 10.11
C GLY A 76 17.20 -10.48 9.35
N ALA A 77 17.91 -11.61 9.31
CA ALA A 77 17.42 -12.85 8.70
C ALA A 77 16.15 -13.38 9.39
N SER A 78 16.06 -13.23 10.70
CA SER A 78 14.85 -13.59 11.46
C SER A 78 13.66 -12.68 11.14
N VAL A 79 13.91 -11.38 10.96
CA VAL A 79 12.89 -10.41 10.52
C VAL A 79 12.44 -10.70 9.08
N PHE A 80 13.37 -11.05 8.19
CA PHE A 80 13.08 -11.32 6.78
C PHE A 80 12.08 -12.46 6.57
N LYS A 81 11.95 -13.39 7.53
CA LYS A 81 10.91 -14.44 7.51
C LYS A 81 9.49 -13.87 7.34
N LYS A 82 9.23 -12.66 7.85
CA LYS A 82 7.96 -11.96 7.66
C LYS A 82 7.75 -11.49 6.22
N CYS A 83 8.84 -11.16 5.54
CA CYS A 83 8.86 -10.68 4.15
C CYS A 83 8.76 -11.83 3.13
N GLN A 84 9.19 -13.04 3.50
CA GLN A 84 9.23 -14.22 2.64
C GLN A 84 7.87 -14.69 2.12
N ALA A 85 6.77 -14.27 2.76
CA ALA A 85 5.41 -14.52 2.27
C ALA A 85 5.18 -13.88 0.90
N CYS A 86 5.70 -12.66 0.70
CA CYS A 86 5.47 -11.89 -0.53
C CYS A 86 6.72 -11.78 -1.40
N HIS A 87 7.91 -11.96 -0.84
CA HIS A 87 9.18 -11.72 -1.52
C HIS A 87 10.08 -12.95 -1.50
N THR A 88 11.08 -12.95 -2.37
CA THR A 88 12.24 -13.82 -2.28
C THR A 88 13.49 -12.98 -2.01
N GLY A 89 14.53 -13.63 -1.49
CA GLY A 89 15.84 -13.05 -1.25
C GLY A 89 16.91 -14.02 -1.76
N GLU A 90 16.60 -14.72 -2.85
CA GLU A 90 17.50 -15.66 -3.52
C GLU A 90 17.97 -15.00 -4.80
N LYS A 91 19.25 -15.11 -5.13
CA LYS A 91 19.80 -14.50 -6.34
C LYS A 91 19.09 -15.01 -7.60
N GLY A 92 18.34 -14.13 -8.25
CA GLY A 92 17.57 -14.47 -9.45
C GLY A 92 16.32 -15.30 -9.13
N GLY A 93 15.80 -15.18 -7.91
CA GLY A 93 14.58 -15.85 -7.49
C GLY A 93 13.34 -15.37 -8.24
N PRO A 94 12.23 -16.12 -8.16
CA PRO A 94 10.99 -15.74 -8.84
C PRO A 94 10.33 -14.52 -8.19
N ASN A 95 9.73 -13.66 -9.01
CA ASN A 95 8.75 -12.68 -8.54
C ASN A 95 7.52 -13.41 -7.99
N LYS A 96 7.09 -13.07 -6.77
CA LYS A 96 5.88 -13.61 -6.14
C LYS A 96 4.79 -12.52 -6.16
N VAL A 97 4.10 -12.32 -5.03
CA VAL A 97 3.21 -11.17 -4.80
C VAL A 97 3.99 -9.85 -4.91
N GLY A 98 5.24 -9.84 -4.44
CA GLY A 98 6.21 -8.77 -4.63
C GLY A 98 7.44 -9.21 -5.45
N PRO A 99 8.29 -8.26 -5.87
CA PRO A 99 9.52 -8.56 -6.61
C PRO A 99 10.56 -9.26 -5.72
N ASP A 100 11.57 -9.87 -6.33
CA ASP A 100 12.76 -10.34 -5.62
C ASP A 100 13.52 -9.16 -4.96
N LEU A 101 13.94 -9.37 -3.71
CA LEU A 101 14.66 -8.41 -2.89
C LEU A 101 16.16 -8.70 -2.85
N TRP A 102 16.66 -9.71 -3.56
CA TRP A 102 18.10 -9.88 -3.74
C TRP A 102 18.70 -8.62 -4.36
N ASP A 103 19.79 -8.11 -3.76
CA ASP A 103 20.50 -6.91 -4.23
C ASP A 103 19.57 -5.69 -4.42
N ILE A 104 18.70 -5.44 -3.42
CA ILE A 104 17.80 -4.28 -3.42
C ILE A 104 18.43 -3.00 -2.90
N VAL A 105 19.48 -3.09 -2.08
CA VAL A 105 20.15 -1.91 -1.53
C VAL A 105 20.77 -1.11 -2.68
N ASP A 106 20.50 0.19 -2.71
CA ASP A 106 20.91 1.12 -3.78
C ASP A 106 20.34 0.84 -5.19
N ARG A 107 19.47 -0.16 -5.33
CA ARG A 107 18.76 -0.41 -6.59
C ARG A 107 17.73 0.70 -6.85
N PRO A 108 17.58 1.19 -8.11
CA PRO A 108 16.53 2.15 -8.43
C PRO A 108 15.14 1.63 -8.06
N ILE A 109 14.29 2.55 -7.59
CA ILE A 109 12.91 2.23 -7.20
C ILE A 109 12.16 1.66 -8.41
N ALA A 110 11.34 0.64 -8.18
CA ALA A 110 10.52 -0.01 -9.19
C ALA A 110 11.27 -0.55 -10.44
N ALA A 111 12.54 -0.94 -10.28
CA ALA A 111 13.39 -1.36 -11.39
C ALA A 111 13.56 -2.89 -11.55
N HIS A 112 12.99 -3.72 -10.68
CA HIS A 112 13.17 -5.18 -10.81
C HIS A 112 12.46 -5.71 -12.06
N GLY A 113 13.21 -6.43 -12.89
CA GLY A 113 12.70 -6.99 -14.14
C GLY A 113 11.52 -7.93 -13.95
N GLY A 114 10.55 -7.85 -14.86
CA GLY A 114 9.41 -8.79 -14.92
C GLY A 114 8.41 -8.67 -13.77
N PHE A 115 8.44 -7.60 -12.97
CA PHE A 115 7.43 -7.31 -11.94
C PHE A 115 6.54 -6.13 -12.34
N ALA A 116 5.23 -6.28 -12.14
CA ALA A 116 4.25 -5.24 -12.47
C ALA A 116 4.05 -4.28 -11.28
N TYR A 117 4.85 -3.22 -11.23
CA TYR A 117 4.73 -2.19 -10.19
C TYR A 117 3.46 -1.33 -10.34
N SER A 118 2.94 -0.86 -9.20
CA SER A 118 1.86 0.12 -9.14
C SER A 118 2.30 1.47 -9.72
N ALA A 119 1.33 2.31 -10.10
CA ALA A 119 1.63 3.66 -10.62
C ALA A 119 2.40 4.50 -9.61
N GLY A 120 1.97 4.52 -8.34
CA GLY A 120 2.62 5.32 -7.29
C GLY A 120 4.04 4.91 -6.93
N LEU A 121 4.50 3.71 -7.31
CA LEU A 121 5.89 3.30 -7.12
C LEU A 121 6.79 3.62 -8.32
N LYS A 122 6.19 3.96 -9.47
CA LYS A 122 6.89 4.32 -10.70
C LYS A 122 7.12 5.83 -10.85
N GLU A 123 6.41 6.64 -10.05
CA GLU A 123 6.50 8.10 -10.05
C GLU A 123 7.62 8.60 -9.11
#